data_AF-A0A2V6YNF5-F1
#
_entry.id   AF-A0A2V6YNF5-F1
#
_cell.length_a   1.000
_cell.length_b   1.000
_cell.length_c   1.000
_cell.angle_alpha   90.00
_cell.angle_beta   90.00
_cell.angle_gamma   90.00
#
_symmetry.space_group_name_H-M   'P 1'
#
loop_
_entity.id
_entity.type
_entity.pdbx_description
1 polymer ?
#
loop_
_entity_poly.entity_id
_entity_poly.type
_entity_poly.pdbx_seq_one_letter_code
_entity_poly.pdbx_strand_id
1 'polypeptide(L)'
;LAHIVNHALAKSALFLLAGRIRAAYDSAEVLAVRGLMGPLPRTGGAFLAAMLALMGLPPFGLFTSEVMIFGAGFREGRTVVTALGLALLVVAFAGLLRTTQTMLHGTPAQVPAHPSAGAWPAVPVLVALLLLVLTGLAWPPGLADALDRIATVVRG
;
A
#
# COMPACT_ATOMS: atom_id res chain seq x y z
N LEU A 1 -15.40 3.73 5.70
CA LEU A 1 -14.53 4.94 5.67
C LEU A 1 -13.08 4.62 5.99
N ALA A 2 -12.79 3.90 7.08
CA ALA A 2 -11.42 3.52 7.43
C ALA A 2 -10.65 2.80 6.31
N HIS A 3 -11.31 1.86 5.62
CA HIS A 3 -10.74 1.22 4.43
C HIS A 3 -10.29 2.24 3.38
N ILE A 4 -11.15 3.22 3.04
CA ILE A 4 -10.87 4.25 2.03
C ILE A 4 -9.68 5.12 2.47
N VAL A 5 -9.65 5.54 3.74
CA VAL A 5 -8.56 6.38 4.28
C VAL A 5 -7.22 5.64 4.24
N ASN A 6 -7.16 4.41 4.77
CA ASN A 6 -5.94 3.62 4.74
C ASN A 6 -5.52 3.32 3.29
N HIS A 7 -6.47 3.02 2.42
CA HIS A 7 -6.17 2.77 1.01
C HIS A 7 -5.63 4.01 0.29
N ALA A 8 -6.18 5.20 0.56
CA ALA A 8 -5.69 6.45 0.01
C ALA A 8 -4.27 6.75 0.49
N LEU A 9 -4.01 6.61 1.79
CA LEU A 9 -2.67 6.79 2.38
C LEU A 9 -1.63 5.85 1.74
N ALA A 10 -1.96 4.57 1.58
CA ALA A 10 -1.07 3.59 0.95
C ALA A 10 -0.78 3.95 -0.51
N LYS A 11 -1.79 4.36 -1.29
CA LYS A 11 -1.59 4.83 -2.67
C LYS A 11 -0.71 6.07 -2.72
N SER A 12 -0.95 7.06 -1.87
CA SER A 12 -0.13 8.28 -1.81
C SER A 12 1.34 7.98 -1.53
N ALA A 13 1.64 7.08 -0.58
CA ALA A 13 3.00 6.65 -0.31
C ALA A 13 3.65 5.99 -1.53
N LEU A 14 2.92 5.10 -2.22
CA LEU A 14 3.38 4.45 -3.45
C LEU A 14 3.60 5.43 -4.60
N PHE A 15 2.75 6.46 -4.77
CA PHE A 15 2.94 7.49 -5.80
C PHE A 15 4.21 8.32 -5.54
N LEU A 16 4.48 8.70 -4.30
CA LEU A 16 5.70 9.41 -3.92
C LEU A 16 6.94 8.55 -4.20
N LEU A 17 6.89 7.27 -3.87
CA LEU A 17 7.97 6.32 -4.13
C LEU A 17 8.16 6.08 -5.63
N ALA A 18 7.08 5.88 -6.38
CA ALA A 18 7.12 5.73 -7.83
C ALA A 18 7.74 6.97 -8.51
N GLY A 19 7.40 8.18 -8.05
CA GLY A 19 8.03 9.41 -8.50
C GLY A 19 9.54 9.45 -8.23
N ARG A 20 9.98 9.04 -7.04
CA ARG A 20 11.41 8.93 -6.70
C ARG A 20 12.13 7.89 -7.56
N ILE A 21 11.49 6.76 -7.83
CA ILE A 21 12.02 5.68 -8.66
C ILE A 21 12.14 6.14 -10.11
N ARG A 22 11.09 6.76 -10.66
CA ARG A 22 11.10 7.35 -12.00
C ARG A 22 12.20 8.40 -12.13
N ALA A 23 12.39 9.27 -11.14
CA ALA A 23 13.46 10.27 -11.18
C ALA A 23 14.87 9.67 -11.19
N ALA A 24 15.05 8.47 -10.62
CA ALA A 24 16.34 7.78 -10.58
C ALA A 24 16.62 6.94 -11.84
N TYR A 25 15.59 6.35 -12.45
CA TYR A 25 15.68 5.40 -13.57
C TYR A 25 15.23 5.97 -14.93
N ASP A 26 14.64 7.18 -14.94
CA ASP A 26 13.99 7.83 -16.08
C ASP A 26 12.90 6.98 -16.79
N SER A 27 12.51 5.85 -16.19
CA SER A 27 11.54 4.89 -16.73
C SER A 27 10.41 4.59 -15.74
N ALA A 28 9.20 4.33 -16.24
CA ALA A 28 8.07 3.76 -15.48
C ALA A 28 7.76 2.34 -15.93
N GLU A 29 8.54 1.79 -16.87
CA GLU A 29 8.40 0.40 -17.23
C GLU A 29 8.93 -0.46 -16.08
N VAL A 30 8.08 -1.36 -15.59
CA VAL A 30 8.43 -2.32 -14.52
C VAL A 30 9.70 -3.09 -14.87
N LEU A 31 9.87 -3.48 -16.14
CA LEU A 31 11.03 -4.25 -16.60
C LEU A 31 12.32 -3.42 -16.66
N ALA A 32 12.22 -2.11 -16.84
CA ALA A 32 13.36 -1.19 -16.81
C ALA A 32 13.79 -0.83 -15.38
N VAL A 33 12.94 -1.12 -14.39
CA VAL A 33 13.17 -0.82 -12.98
C VAL A 33 13.19 -2.12 -12.18
N ARG A 34 14.32 -2.84 -12.26
CA ARG A 34 14.54 -4.11 -11.57
C ARG A 34 15.74 -4.03 -10.63
N GLY A 35 15.75 -4.88 -9.61
CA GLY A 35 16.85 -4.99 -8.66
C GLY A 35 17.02 -3.77 -7.74
N LEU A 36 15.94 -3.06 -7.37
CA LEU A 36 16.00 -1.85 -6.52
C LEU A 36 16.81 -2.02 -5.23
N MET A 37 16.81 -3.22 -4.64
CA MET A 37 17.50 -3.50 -3.37
C MET A 37 19.01 -3.25 -3.42
N GLY A 38 19.63 -3.32 -4.60
CA GLY A 38 21.04 -3.02 -4.78
C GLY A 38 21.33 -1.51 -4.76
N PRO A 39 20.88 -0.76 -5.78
CA PRO A 39 21.29 0.63 -5.96
C PRO A 39 20.48 1.64 -5.13
N LEU A 40 19.22 1.34 -4.76
CA LEU A 40 18.39 2.21 -3.92
C LEU A 40 17.72 1.41 -2.77
N PRO A 41 18.50 0.84 -1.83
CA PRO A 41 17.98 -0.05 -0.79
C PRO A 41 16.92 0.59 0.10
N ARG A 42 17.08 1.88 0.47
CA ARG A 42 16.10 2.61 1.29
C ARG A 42 14.76 2.80 0.56
N THR A 43 14.81 3.23 -0.70
CA THR A 43 13.60 3.42 -1.52
C THR A 43 12.92 2.10 -1.80
N GLY A 44 13.68 1.05 -2.12
CA GLY A 44 13.12 -0.28 -2.33
C GLY A 44 12.49 -0.85 -1.06
N GLY A 45 13.09 -0.64 0.12
CA GLY A 45 12.53 -1.10 1.39
C GLY A 45 11.22 -0.39 1.73
N ALA A 46 11.18 0.93 1.52
CA ALA A 46 9.96 1.72 1.67
C ALA A 46 8.88 1.33 0.64
N PHE A 47 9.27 1.03 -0.60
CA PHE A 47 8.37 0.52 -1.64
C PHE A 47 7.77 -0.83 -1.29
N LEU A 48 8.59 -1.75 -0.77
CA LEU A 48 8.10 -3.02 -0.24
C LEU A 48 7.09 -2.78 0.88
N ALA A 49 7.45 -2.00 1.91
CA ALA A 49 6.56 -1.71 3.03
C ALA A 49 5.23 -1.07 2.58
N ALA A 50 5.28 -0.10 1.67
CA ALA A 50 4.09 0.55 1.14
C ALA A 50 3.22 -0.40 0.32
N MET A 51 3.83 -1.32 -0.44
CA MET A 51 3.08 -2.33 -1.18
C MET A 51 2.47 -3.37 -0.26
N LEU A 52 3.18 -3.84 0.76
CA LEU A 52 2.64 -4.75 1.77
C LEU A 52 1.45 -4.10 2.51
N ALA A 53 1.54 -2.80 2.78
CA ALA A 53 0.42 -2.03 3.33
C ALA A 53 -0.77 -1.96 2.36
N LEU A 54 -0.51 -1.69 1.08
CA LEU A 54 -1.56 -1.66 0.06
C LEU A 54 -2.26 -3.01 -0.11
N MET A 55 -1.49 -4.10 -0.06
CA MET A 55 -1.98 -5.49 -0.08
C MET A 55 -2.55 -5.92 1.28
N GLY A 56 -2.90 -5.01 2.18
CA GLY A 56 -3.63 -5.34 3.41
C GLY A 56 -2.99 -6.46 4.25
N LEU A 57 -1.67 -6.58 4.29
CA LEU A 57 -1.01 -7.58 5.12
C LEU A 57 -0.96 -7.12 6.58
N PRO A 58 -0.95 -8.04 7.57
CA PRO A 58 -0.54 -7.70 8.93
C PRO A 58 0.87 -7.09 8.88
N PRO A 59 1.17 -5.94 9.50
CA PRO A 59 0.48 -5.25 10.60
C PRO A 59 -0.35 -3.99 10.20
N PHE A 60 -0.84 -3.87 8.97
CA PHE A 60 -1.44 -2.63 8.45
C PHE A 60 -2.97 -2.56 8.62
N GLY A 61 -3.52 -1.36 8.79
CA GLY A 61 -4.96 -1.15 9.02
C GLY A 61 -5.90 -1.57 7.87
N LEU A 62 -5.35 -1.79 6.66
CA LEU A 62 -6.08 -2.36 5.52
C LEU A 62 -6.50 -3.81 5.77
N PHE A 63 -5.65 -4.61 6.44
CA PHE A 63 -5.96 -6.00 6.80
C PHE A 63 -7.26 -6.10 7.61
N THR A 64 -7.33 -5.36 8.71
CA THR A 64 -8.49 -5.34 9.61
C THR A 64 -9.76 -4.92 8.86
N SER A 65 -9.63 -3.94 7.96
CA SER A 65 -10.76 -3.44 7.17
C SER A 65 -11.27 -4.49 6.19
N GLU A 66 -10.39 -5.19 5.48
CA GLU A 66 -10.77 -6.25 4.54
C GLU A 66 -11.43 -7.42 5.27
N VAL A 67 -10.86 -7.88 6.37
CA VAL A 67 -11.45 -8.95 7.20
C VAL A 67 -12.86 -8.58 7.67
N MET A 68 -13.08 -7.34 8.10
CA MET A 68 -14.41 -6.86 8.49
C MET A 68 -15.40 -6.82 7.32
N ILE A 69 -14.97 -6.35 6.14
CA ILE A 69 -15.82 -6.26 4.94
C ILE A 69 -16.26 -7.67 4.49
N PHE A 70 -15.32 -8.61 4.36
CA PHE A 70 -15.66 -9.97 3.94
C PHE A 70 -16.44 -10.72 5.03
N GLY A 71 -16.08 -10.53 6.31
CA GLY A 71 -16.81 -11.11 7.45
C GLY A 71 -18.27 -10.64 7.51
N ALA A 72 -18.54 -9.36 7.26
CA ALA A 72 -19.90 -8.83 7.17
C ALA A 72 -20.67 -9.45 5.98
N GLY A 73 -20.02 -9.57 4.81
CA GLY A 73 -20.64 -10.16 3.62
C GLY A 73 -21.08 -11.61 3.82
N PHE A 74 -20.27 -12.43 4.50
CA PHE A 74 -20.65 -13.80 4.85
C PHE A 74 -21.79 -13.84 5.89
N ARG A 75 -21.76 -12.95 6.89
CA ARG A 75 -22.83 -12.86 7.91
C ARG A 75 -24.18 -12.43 7.35
N GLU A 76 -24.19 -11.60 6.31
CA GLU A 76 -25.42 -11.14 5.64
C GLU A 76 -25.98 -12.16 4.62
N GLY A 77 -25.38 -13.36 4.51
CA GLY A 77 -25.84 -14.41 3.59
C GLY A 77 -25.45 -14.16 2.13
N ARG A 78 -24.61 -13.16 1.84
CA ARG A 78 -24.17 -12.81 0.47
C ARG A 78 -22.99 -13.65 -0.02
N THR A 79 -22.96 -14.94 0.34
CA THR A 79 -21.80 -15.84 0.22
C THR A 79 -21.18 -15.86 -1.17
N VAL A 80 -21.99 -15.93 -2.24
CA VAL A 80 -21.48 -15.99 -3.62
C VAL A 80 -20.73 -14.70 -4.01
N VAL A 81 -21.32 -13.53 -3.71
CA VAL A 81 -20.72 -12.23 -4.02
C VAL A 81 -19.46 -12.02 -3.19
N THR A 82 -19.50 -12.38 -1.91
CA THR A 82 -18.37 -12.28 -0.99
C THR A 82 -17.21 -13.20 -1.42
N ALA A 83 -17.50 -14.45 -1.80
CA ALA A 83 -16.50 -15.39 -2.27
C ALA A 83 -15.86 -14.94 -3.59
N LEU A 84 -16.65 -14.43 -4.53
CA LEU A 84 -16.13 -13.86 -5.79
C LEU A 84 -15.23 -12.65 -5.53
N GLY A 85 -15.65 -11.74 -4.65
CA GLY A 85 -14.84 -10.59 -4.25
C GLY A 85 -13.51 -11.01 -3.61
N LEU A 86 -13.53 -12.04 -2.77
CA LEU A 86 -12.33 -12.58 -2.13
C LEU A 86 -11.39 -13.22 -3.16
N ALA A 87 -11.93 -13.96 -4.13
CA ALA A 87 -11.13 -14.55 -5.20
C ALA A 87 -10.44 -13.46 -6.05
N LEU A 88 -11.16 -12.40 -6.41
CA LEU A 88 -10.61 -11.24 -7.11
C LEU A 88 -9.51 -10.54 -6.31
N LEU A 89 -9.70 -10.41 -4.99
CA LEU A 89 -8.69 -9.84 -4.09
C LEU A 89 -7.39 -10.67 -4.11
N VAL A 90 -7.50 -12.00 -4.04
CA VAL A 90 -6.35 -12.91 -4.12
C VAL A 90 -5.59 -12.76 -5.43
N VAL A 91 -6.31 -12.66 -6.56
CA VAL A 91 -5.70 -12.42 -7.88
C VAL A 91 -4.97 -11.07 -7.91
N ALA A 92 -5.58 -10.01 -7.39
CA ALA A 92 -4.95 -8.69 -7.31
C ALA A 92 -3.68 -8.71 -6.45
N PHE A 93 -3.70 -9.39 -5.30
CA PHE A 93 -2.53 -9.56 -4.44
C PHE A 93 -1.41 -10.32 -5.14
N ALA A 94 -1.74 -11.43 -5.81
CA ALA A 94 -0.76 -12.20 -6.57
C ALA A 94 -0.10 -11.36 -7.67
N GLY A 95 -0.86 -10.54 -8.39
CA GLY A 95 -0.35 -9.62 -9.39
C GLY A 95 0.60 -8.57 -8.80
N LEU A 96 0.16 -7.88 -7.74
CA LEU A 96 0.95 -6.84 -7.07
C LEU A 96 2.24 -7.40 -6.45
N LEU A 97 2.16 -8.58 -5.83
CA LEU A 97 3.32 -9.23 -5.23
C LEU A 97 4.34 -9.62 -6.31
N ARG A 98 3.89 -10.19 -7.43
CA ARG A 98 4.77 -10.52 -8.56
C ARG A 98 5.47 -9.29 -9.13
N THR A 99 4.73 -8.20 -9.36
CA THR A 99 5.32 -6.93 -9.84
C THR A 99 6.35 -6.40 -8.84
N THR A 100 6.02 -6.42 -7.55
CA THR A 100 6.91 -5.93 -6.48
C THR A 100 8.18 -6.76 -6.38
N GLN A 101 8.07 -8.09 -6.43
CA GLN A 101 9.23 -8.97 -6.45
C GLN A 101 10.11 -8.73 -7.70
N THR A 102 9.48 -8.53 -8.86
CA THR A 102 10.18 -8.25 -10.12
C THR A 102 10.96 -6.93 -10.06
N MET A 103 10.41 -5.91 -9.42
CA MET A 103 11.06 -4.61 -9.28
C MET A 103 12.15 -4.62 -8.21
N LEU A 104 11.91 -5.28 -7.08
CA LEU A 104 12.84 -5.28 -5.95
C LEU A 104 14.06 -6.17 -6.19
N HIS A 105 13.85 -7.34 -6.79
CA HIS A 105 14.87 -8.38 -6.92
C HIS A 105 15.24 -8.65 -8.38
N GLY A 106 16.32 -9.42 -8.57
CA GLY A 106 16.88 -9.75 -9.87
C GLY A 106 18.04 -8.85 -10.27
N THR A 107 18.63 -9.14 -11.44
CA THR A 107 19.74 -8.35 -11.98
C THR A 107 19.26 -6.95 -12.33
N PRO A 108 19.94 -5.88 -11.85
CA PRO A 108 19.60 -4.51 -12.21
C PRO A 108 19.56 -4.35 -13.73
N ALA A 109 18.41 -3.94 -14.27
CA ALA A 109 18.25 -3.75 -15.71
C ALA A 109 19.11 -2.59 -16.24
N GLN A 110 19.37 -1.60 -15.38
CA GLN A 110 20.20 -0.44 -15.65
C GLN A 110 20.69 0.16 -14.32
N VAL A 111 21.83 0.86 -14.38
CA VAL A 111 22.33 1.65 -13.25
C VAL A 111 21.49 2.93 -13.18
N PRO A 112 21.04 3.38 -11.99
CA PRO A 112 20.28 4.62 -11.89
C PRO A 112 21.10 5.81 -12.40
N ALA A 113 20.51 6.62 -13.27
CA ALA A 113 21.14 7.83 -13.81
C ALA A 113 21.36 8.89 -12.71
N HIS A 114 20.47 8.95 -11.73
CA HIS A 114 20.52 9.89 -10.61
C HIS A 114 20.33 9.14 -9.27
N PRO A 115 21.41 8.62 -8.65
CA PRO A 115 21.31 7.75 -7.47
C PRO A 115 20.78 8.42 -6.20
N SER A 116 20.74 9.75 -6.15
CA SER A 116 20.41 10.50 -4.93
C SER A 116 19.33 11.56 -5.17
N ALA A 117 18.08 11.21 -4.88
CA ALA A 117 17.11 12.18 -4.40
C ALA A 117 17.32 12.29 -2.88
N GLY A 118 17.66 13.48 -2.37
CA GLY A 118 17.97 13.74 -0.95
C GLY A 118 16.95 13.16 0.05
N ALA A 119 17.23 13.23 1.34
CA ALA A 119 16.40 12.61 2.38
C ALA A 119 14.99 13.24 2.52
N TRP A 120 14.78 14.45 2.03
CA TRP A 120 13.56 15.23 2.25
C TRP A 120 12.26 14.59 1.73
N PRO A 121 12.19 14.03 0.51
CA PRO A 121 11.00 13.33 0.03
C PRO A 121 10.78 11.95 0.69
N ALA A 122 11.66 11.48 1.58
CA ALA A 122 11.44 10.27 2.37
C ALA A 122 10.56 10.52 3.61
N VAL A 123 10.50 11.77 4.09
CA VAL A 123 9.70 12.15 5.27
C VAL A 123 8.21 11.87 5.07
N PRO A 124 7.52 12.36 4.01
CA PRO A 124 6.10 12.09 3.84
C PRO A 124 5.78 10.59 3.66
N VAL A 125 6.68 9.83 3.04
CA VAL A 125 6.54 8.37 2.92
C VAL A 125 6.63 7.70 4.28
N LEU A 126 7.62 8.09 5.11
CA LEU A 126 7.78 7.55 6.45
C LEU A 126 6.57 7.87 7.33
N VAL A 127 6.06 9.11 7.27
CA VAL A 127 4.85 9.51 7.99
C VAL A 127 3.66 8.68 7.54
N ALA A 128 3.45 8.51 6.23
CA ALA A 128 2.36 7.68 5.72
C ALA A 128 2.46 6.22 6.18
N LEU A 129 3.66 5.62 6.14
CA LEU A 129 3.90 4.26 6.62
C LEU A 129 3.65 4.12 8.13
N LEU A 130 4.13 5.07 8.93
CA LEU A 130 3.86 5.10 10.37
C LEU A 130 2.36 5.18 10.66
N LEU A 131 1.63 6.04 9.96
CA LEU A 131 0.18 6.13 10.10
C LEU A 131 -0.52 4.81 9.73
N LEU A 132 -0.10 4.14 8.65
CA LEU A 132 -0.65 2.85 8.23
C LEU A 132 -0.38 1.71 9.23
N VAL A 133 0.78 1.73 9.88
CA VAL A 133 1.13 0.78 10.95
C VAL A 133 0.34 1.10 12.22
N LEU A 134 0.25 2.38 12.60
CA LEU A 134 -0.52 2.82 13.76
C LEU A 134 -1.99 2.41 13.63
N THR A 135 -2.63 2.67 12.49
CA THR A 135 -4.03 2.27 12.26
C THR A 135 -4.24 0.76 12.22
N GLY A 136 -3.18 -0.03 12.01
CA GLY A 136 -3.23 -1.49 12.06
C GLY A 136 -2.97 -2.09 13.45
N LEU A 137 -2.04 -1.51 14.22
CA LEU A 137 -1.69 -1.98 15.57
C LEU A 137 -2.67 -1.51 16.65
N ALA A 138 -3.06 -0.24 16.58
CA ALA A 138 -3.87 0.38 17.61
C ALA A 138 -4.81 1.35 16.93
N TRP A 139 -6.09 1.00 16.86
CA TRP A 139 -7.09 1.96 16.43
C TRP A 139 -7.06 3.15 17.40
N PRO A 140 -6.69 4.37 16.95
CA PRO A 140 -6.56 5.50 17.87
C PRO A 140 -7.92 5.77 18.53
N PRO A 141 -7.99 5.91 19.86
CA PRO A 141 -9.24 6.26 20.53
C PRO A 141 -9.77 7.58 19.95
N GLY A 142 -11.04 7.60 19.55
CA GLY A 142 -11.69 8.74 18.90
C GLY A 142 -11.63 8.77 17.35
N LEU A 143 -10.79 7.95 16.70
CA LEU A 143 -10.78 7.88 15.23
C LEU A 143 -12.05 7.17 14.70
N ALA A 144 -12.54 6.15 15.40
CA ALA A 144 -13.81 5.51 15.06
C ALA A 144 -14.96 6.50 15.17
N ASP A 145 -15.03 7.23 16.28
CA ASP A 145 -16.06 8.24 16.52
C ASP A 145 -16.01 9.40 15.51
N ALA A 146 -14.81 9.84 15.13
CA ALA A 146 -14.62 10.86 14.11
C ALA A 146 -15.09 10.38 12.72
N LEU A 147 -14.76 9.13 12.35
CA LEU A 147 -15.21 8.55 11.09
C LEU A 147 -16.72 8.31 11.08
N ASP A 148 -17.31 7.90 12.20
CA ASP A 148 -18.76 7.73 12.32
C ASP A 148 -19.50 9.07 12.22
N ARG A 149 -18.97 10.14 12.82
CA ARG A 149 -19.50 11.51 12.63
C ARG A 149 -19.45 11.97 11.16
N ILE A 150 -18.41 11.60 10.41
CA ILE A 150 -18.35 11.90 8.98
C ILE A 150 -19.36 11.04 8.21
N ALA A 151 -19.50 9.76 8.57
CA ALA A 151 -20.47 8.86 7.94
C ALA A 151 -21.90 9.34 8.12
N THR A 152 -22.27 9.85 9.30
CA THR A 152 -23.61 10.36 9.57
C THR A 152 -23.93 11.63 8.77
N VAL A 153 -22.96 12.54 8.58
CA VAL A 153 -23.13 13.73 7.73
C VAL A 153 -23.33 13.34 6.25
N VAL A 154 -22.60 12.33 5.76
CA VAL A 154 -22.72 11.88 4.36
C VAL A 154 -24.00 11.07 4.10
N ARG A 155 -24.55 10.42 5.13
CA ARG A 155 -25.83 9.69 5.06
C ARG A 155 -27.07 10.58 5.30
N GLY A 156 -26.87 11.89 5.46
CA GLY A 156 -27.95 12.87 5.63
C GLY A 156 -29.06 12.71 4.61
#